data_AF-A0A3B8L550-F1
#
_entry.id   AF-A0A3B8L550-F1
#
_cell.length_a   1.000
_cell.length_b   1.000
_cell.length_c   1.000
_cell.angle_alpha   90.00
_cell.angle_beta   90.00
_cell.angle_gamma   90.00
#
_symmetry.space_group_name_H-M   'P 1'
#
loop_
_entity.id
_entity.type
_entity.pdbx_description
1 polymer ?
#
loop_
_entity_poly.entity_id
_entity_poly.type
_entity_poly.pdbx_seq_one_letter_code
_entity_poly.pdbx_strand_id
1 'polypeptide(L)'
;HLKRLMVGGVERVFEIGRVFRNEGIDATHNPEFTMIEIYQAYGDYQSMMDLVEKIVVDATEVLGEGMVLPWGDEQIDFTPPWPRRTYAELFLEHAGCDIGDTPAVTEIAKRLEIETDGVHPDVVVNKVFEETVEDALRGPIFVTDYPASLCPLTKRKSDNPEIAERFELFIHG
;
A
#
# COMPACT_ATOMS: atom_id res chain seq x y z
N HIS A 1 19.70 -4.95 1.22
CA HIS A 1 20.79 -5.72 1.85
C HIS A 1 20.30 -6.60 3.00
N LEU A 2 19.23 -6.20 3.70
CA LEU A 2 18.61 -6.93 4.80
C LEU A 2 18.24 -8.39 4.48
N LYS A 3 17.65 -8.69 3.32
CA LYS A 3 17.39 -10.08 2.89
C LYS A 3 18.65 -10.97 2.87
N ARG A 4 19.85 -10.40 2.65
CA ARG A 4 21.11 -11.17 2.72
C ARG A 4 21.48 -11.50 4.17
N LEU A 5 21.15 -10.64 5.13
CA LEU A 5 21.30 -10.93 6.57
C LEU A 5 20.35 -12.05 6.99
N MET A 6 19.12 -12.06 6.46
CA MET A 6 18.17 -13.15 6.66
C MET A 6 18.75 -14.49 6.19
N VAL A 7 19.33 -14.53 4.98
CA VAL A 7 20.05 -15.72 4.46
C VAL A 7 21.21 -16.11 5.38
N GLY A 8 21.87 -15.14 6.01
CA GLY A 8 22.93 -15.36 6.99
C GLY A 8 22.45 -15.81 8.39
N GLY A 9 21.15 -16.01 8.60
CA GLY A 9 20.57 -16.50 9.85
C GLY A 9 20.06 -15.41 10.81
N VAL A 10 20.04 -14.14 10.40
CA VAL A 10 19.39 -13.08 11.19
C VAL A 10 17.89 -13.12 10.92
N GLU A 11 17.11 -13.76 11.80
CA GLU A 11 15.69 -14.07 11.54
C GLU A 11 14.73 -12.89 11.74
N ARG A 12 15.16 -11.80 12.40
CA ARG A 12 14.39 -10.56 12.54
C ARG A 12 15.37 -9.39 12.46
N VAL A 13 15.15 -8.49 11.51
CA VAL A 13 16.05 -7.35 11.28
C VAL A 13 15.25 -6.16 10.81
N PHE A 14 15.66 -4.97 11.23
CA PHE A 14 15.16 -3.72 10.70
C PHE A 14 16.30 -2.72 10.50
N GLU A 15 16.06 -1.72 9.66
CA GLU A 15 16.94 -0.59 9.45
C GLU A 15 16.11 0.68 9.36
N ILE A 16 16.52 1.73 10.09
CA ILE A 16 15.98 3.08 9.94
C ILE A 16 17.08 3.91 9.29
N GLY A 17 16.84 4.37 8.07
CA GLY A 17 17.90 4.93 7.24
C GLY A 17 17.40 5.93 6.21
N ARG A 18 18.33 6.70 5.65
CA ARG A 18 18.05 7.60 4.54
C ARG A 18 18.10 6.83 3.24
N VAL A 19 17.09 7.06 2.40
CA VAL A 19 17.05 6.59 1.04
C VAL A 19 16.93 7.77 0.10
N PHE A 20 17.46 7.58 -1.11
CA PHE A 20 17.57 8.62 -2.11
C PHE A 20 16.85 8.18 -3.38
N ARG A 21 15.98 9.02 -3.91
CA ARG A 21 15.32 8.83 -5.22
C ARG A 21 15.61 10.04 -6.08
N ASN A 22 16.13 9.80 -7.29
CA ASN A 22 16.40 10.86 -8.25
C ASN A 22 15.15 11.13 -9.10
N GLU A 23 14.09 11.56 -8.43
CA GLU A 23 12.76 11.83 -8.98
C GLU A 23 12.42 13.33 -8.84
N GLY A 24 11.22 13.73 -9.30
CA GLY A 24 10.73 15.10 -9.12
C GLY A 24 10.56 15.46 -7.64
N ILE A 25 10.52 16.77 -7.35
CA ILE A 25 10.24 17.30 -6.01
C ILE A 25 8.85 17.91 -6.02
N ASP A 26 8.03 17.55 -5.04
CA ASP A 26 6.74 18.18 -4.80
C ASP A 26 6.46 18.27 -3.28
N ALA A 27 5.21 18.54 -2.89
CA ALA A 27 4.82 18.70 -1.49
C ALA A 27 4.93 17.41 -0.66
N THR A 28 4.89 16.24 -1.31
CA THR A 28 4.92 14.91 -0.67
C THR A 28 6.21 14.13 -0.98
N HIS A 29 7.02 14.59 -1.95
CA HIS A 29 8.24 13.93 -2.40
C HIS A 29 9.49 14.79 -2.18
N ASN A 30 10.35 14.36 -1.26
CA ASN A 30 11.71 14.88 -1.10
C ASN A 30 12.74 13.84 -1.62
N PRO A 31 13.78 14.24 -2.39
CA PRO A 31 14.76 13.30 -2.94
C PRO A 31 15.52 12.47 -1.91
N GLU A 32 15.56 12.94 -0.67
CA GLU A 32 16.09 12.23 0.50
C GLU A 32 14.98 12.08 1.54
N PHE A 33 14.69 10.85 1.98
CA PHE A 33 13.65 10.63 2.98
C PHE A 33 13.96 9.45 3.90
N THR A 34 13.21 9.39 5.00
CA THR A 34 13.36 8.37 6.04
C THR A 34 12.48 7.19 5.76
N MET A 35 13.06 5.99 5.78
CA MET A 35 12.28 4.76 5.82
C MET A 35 12.74 3.87 6.97
N ILE A 36 11.78 3.08 7.45
CA ILE A 36 12.05 1.86 8.19
C ILE A 36 11.82 0.67 7.25
N GLU A 37 12.85 -0.15 7.03
CA GLU A 37 12.70 -1.45 6.36
C GLU A 37 12.77 -2.55 7.42
N ILE A 38 11.80 -3.48 7.41
CA ILE A 38 11.71 -4.57 8.40
C ILE A 38 11.57 -5.92 7.69
N TYR A 39 12.27 -6.93 8.17
CA TYR A 39 12.15 -8.32 7.75
C TYR A 39 12.01 -9.25 8.94
N GLN A 40 11.10 -10.22 8.81
CA GLN A 40 10.85 -11.28 9.79
C GLN A 40 10.76 -12.64 9.07
N ALA A 41 11.59 -13.60 9.47
CA ALA A 41 11.54 -14.96 8.97
C ALA A 41 10.27 -15.67 9.46
N TYR A 42 9.77 -16.58 8.62
CA TYR A 42 8.57 -17.40 8.89
C TYR A 42 7.28 -16.61 9.15
N GLY A 43 7.29 -15.29 8.88
CA GLY A 43 6.09 -14.46 8.82
C GLY A 43 5.58 -14.33 7.38
N ASP A 44 4.33 -13.92 7.26
CA ASP A 44 3.69 -13.52 6.01
C ASP A 44 3.24 -12.05 6.08
N TYR A 45 2.62 -11.57 5.00
CA TYR A 45 2.13 -10.20 4.91
C TYR A 45 1.06 -9.86 5.97
N GLN A 46 0.33 -10.85 6.50
CA GLN A 46 -0.63 -10.65 7.60
C GLN A 46 0.10 -10.33 8.90
N SER A 47 1.13 -11.10 9.24
CA SER A 47 1.97 -10.81 10.42
C SER A 47 2.71 -9.48 10.30
N MET A 48 3.05 -9.05 9.08
CA MET A 48 3.66 -7.75 8.83
C MET A 48 2.64 -6.59 8.94
N MET A 49 1.38 -6.79 8.55
CA MET A 49 0.31 -5.81 8.82
C MET A 49 0.06 -5.67 10.32
N ASP A 50 0.01 -6.77 11.08
CA ASP A 50 -0.10 -6.73 12.55
C ASP A 50 1.04 -5.92 13.18
N LEU A 51 2.26 -6.11 12.68
CA LEU A 51 3.45 -5.39 13.14
C LEU A 51 3.39 -3.90 12.81
N VAL A 52 3.00 -3.55 11.58
CA VAL A 52 2.88 -2.14 11.15
C VAL A 52 1.80 -1.41 11.95
N GLU A 53 0.61 -2.02 12.10
CA GLU A 53 -0.48 -1.47 12.92
C GLU A 53 0.02 -1.20 14.34
N LYS A 54 0.68 -2.19 14.94
CA LYS A 54 1.23 -2.05 16.29
C LYS A 54 2.26 -0.93 16.41
N ILE A 55 3.19 -0.81 15.47
CA ILE A 55 4.23 0.23 15.50
C ILE A 55 3.60 1.64 15.51
N VAL A 56 2.62 1.86 14.64
CA VAL A 56 1.96 3.17 14.52
C VAL A 56 1.06 3.45 15.72
N VAL A 57 0.28 2.46 16.17
CA VAL A 57 -0.58 2.60 17.36
C VAL A 57 0.25 2.89 18.60
N ASP A 58 1.32 2.13 18.85
CA ASP A 58 2.21 2.35 20.00
C ASP A 58 2.88 3.75 19.92
N ALA A 59 3.22 4.22 18.71
CA ALA A 59 3.76 5.57 18.52
C ALA A 59 2.71 6.66 18.81
N THR A 60 1.46 6.46 18.39
CA THR A 60 0.33 7.35 18.70
C THR A 60 0.05 7.41 20.20
N GLU A 61 0.06 6.26 20.90
CA GLU A 61 -0.15 6.21 22.35
C GLU A 61 0.88 7.01 23.13
N VAL A 62 2.15 6.99 22.70
CA VAL A 62 3.24 7.72 23.36
C VAL A 62 3.03 9.23 23.34
N LEU A 63 2.26 9.77 22.39
CA LEU A 63 1.90 11.19 22.37
C LEU A 63 1.02 11.59 23.54
N GLY A 64 0.21 10.67 24.08
CA GLY A 64 -0.68 10.91 25.21
C GLY A 64 -1.91 11.77 24.88
N GLU A 65 -2.21 11.95 23.58
CA GLU A 65 -3.31 12.81 23.08
C GLU A 65 -4.60 12.02 22.75
N GLY A 66 -4.56 10.68 22.90
CA GLY A 66 -5.62 9.77 22.48
C GLY A 66 -5.39 9.20 21.08
N MET A 67 -6.35 8.42 20.57
CA MET A 67 -6.25 7.78 19.25
C MET A 67 -6.79 8.63 18.10
N VAL A 68 -7.53 9.70 18.42
CA VAL A 68 -8.06 10.62 17.42
C VAL A 68 -7.17 11.85 17.39
N LEU A 69 -6.41 12.00 16.31
CA LEU A 69 -5.42 13.08 16.15
C LEU A 69 -5.85 14.06 15.06
N PRO A 70 -5.51 15.35 15.18
CA PRO A 70 -5.79 16.34 14.14
C PRO A 70 -4.88 16.16 12.93
N TRP A 71 -5.43 16.35 11.73
CA TRP A 71 -4.72 16.38 10.45
C TRP A 71 -5.28 17.49 9.57
N GLY A 72 -4.58 18.63 9.51
CA GLY A 72 -5.13 19.84 8.87
C GLY A 72 -6.44 20.26 9.53
N ASP A 73 -7.52 20.33 8.73
CA ASP A 73 -8.89 20.62 9.20
C ASP A 73 -9.69 19.35 9.55
N GLU A 74 -9.11 18.16 9.38
CA GLU A 74 -9.73 16.86 9.62
C GLU A 74 -9.21 16.20 10.91
N GLN A 75 -9.83 15.07 11.29
CA GLN A 75 -9.40 14.21 12.38
C GLN A 75 -9.21 12.78 11.85
N ILE A 76 -8.13 12.13 12.27
CA ILE A 76 -7.83 10.74 11.91
C ILE A 76 -7.93 9.89 13.18
N ASP A 77 -8.75 8.84 13.12
CA ASP A 77 -8.88 7.84 14.18
C ASP A 77 -7.93 6.66 13.95
N PHE A 78 -6.94 6.53 14.82
CA PHE A 78 -5.94 5.46 14.81
C PHE A 78 -6.37 4.24 15.65
N THR A 79 -7.59 4.20 16.18
CA THR A 79 -8.08 3.09 17.01
C THR A 79 -8.04 1.76 16.23
N PRO A 80 -7.27 0.76 16.68
CA PRO A 80 -7.24 -0.55 16.04
C PRO A 80 -8.52 -1.37 16.36
N PRO A 81 -8.85 -2.41 15.56
CA PRO A 81 -8.11 -2.88 14.39
C PRO A 81 -8.44 -2.07 13.14
N TRP A 82 -7.43 -1.83 12.29
CA TRP A 82 -7.65 -1.15 11.03
C TRP A 82 -8.24 -2.09 9.97
N PRO A 83 -9.12 -1.58 9.10
CA PRO A 83 -9.69 -2.37 8.02
C PRO A 83 -8.60 -2.92 7.10
N ARG A 84 -8.75 -4.19 6.73
CA ARG A 84 -7.98 -4.85 5.66
C ARG A 84 -8.94 -5.10 4.51
N ARG A 85 -8.74 -4.41 3.40
CA ARG A 85 -9.61 -4.46 2.22
C ARG A 85 -8.79 -4.88 1.02
N THR A 86 -9.35 -5.72 0.17
CA THR A 86 -8.60 -6.14 -1.02
C THR A 86 -8.59 -5.02 -2.05
N TYR A 87 -7.53 -4.97 -2.85
CA TYR A 87 -7.37 -4.05 -3.96
C TYR A 87 -8.56 -4.11 -4.92
N ALA A 88 -9.01 -5.33 -5.25
CA ALA A 88 -10.16 -5.57 -6.11
C ALA A 88 -11.48 -5.07 -5.51
N GLU A 89 -11.70 -5.26 -4.20
CA GLU A 89 -12.89 -4.75 -3.51
C GLU A 89 -12.99 -3.23 -3.58
N LEU A 90 -11.88 -2.53 -3.26
CA LEU A 90 -11.85 -1.07 -3.28
C LEU A 90 -11.97 -0.52 -4.71
N PHE A 91 -11.31 -1.17 -5.67
CA PHE A 91 -11.44 -0.80 -7.08
C PHE A 91 -12.89 -0.93 -7.55
N LEU A 92 -13.56 -2.04 -7.23
CA LEU A 92 -14.98 -2.23 -7.56
C LEU A 92 -15.87 -1.17 -6.90
N GLU A 93 -15.63 -0.86 -5.63
CA GLU A 93 -16.40 0.12 -4.86
C GLU A 93 -16.30 1.54 -5.42
N HIS A 94 -15.09 1.97 -5.79
CA HIS A 94 -14.81 3.37 -6.13
C HIS A 94 -14.71 3.63 -7.63
N ALA A 95 -14.13 2.72 -8.41
CA ALA A 95 -14.07 2.83 -9.87
C ALA A 95 -15.37 2.34 -10.54
N GLY A 96 -16.15 1.50 -9.84
CA GLY A 96 -17.47 1.04 -10.28
C GLY A 96 -17.46 -0.13 -11.27
N CYS A 97 -16.35 -0.84 -11.41
CA CYS A 97 -16.25 -2.06 -12.23
C CYS A 97 -15.24 -3.07 -11.65
N ASP A 98 -15.32 -4.32 -12.09
CA ASP A 98 -14.35 -5.35 -11.70
C ASP A 98 -13.00 -5.12 -12.39
N ILE A 99 -11.89 -5.35 -11.69
CA ILE A 99 -10.54 -5.19 -12.24
C ILE A 99 -10.28 -6.06 -13.49
N GLY A 100 -10.99 -7.20 -13.61
CA GLY A 100 -10.93 -8.10 -14.76
C GLY A 100 -11.80 -7.68 -15.94
N ASP A 101 -12.69 -6.69 -15.79
CA ASP A 101 -13.50 -6.15 -16.88
C ASP A 101 -12.68 -5.12 -17.69
N THR A 102 -11.75 -5.63 -18.50
CA THR A 102 -10.85 -4.80 -19.31
C THR A 102 -11.58 -3.76 -20.15
N PRO A 103 -12.71 -4.06 -20.84
CA PRO A 103 -13.50 -3.03 -21.51
C PRO A 103 -13.97 -1.91 -20.57
N ALA A 104 -14.54 -2.23 -19.39
CA ALA A 104 -15.00 -1.22 -18.46
C ALA A 104 -13.86 -0.38 -17.87
N VAL A 105 -12.75 -1.02 -17.49
CA VAL A 105 -11.53 -0.34 -17.01
C VAL A 105 -11.00 0.62 -18.07
N THR A 106 -10.96 0.20 -19.33
CA THR A 106 -10.48 1.03 -20.44
C THR A 106 -11.36 2.27 -20.65
N GLU A 107 -12.69 2.12 -20.51
CA GLU A 107 -13.61 3.26 -20.60
C GLU A 107 -13.49 4.23 -19.41
N ILE A 108 -13.18 3.73 -18.20
CA ILE A 108 -12.83 4.59 -17.06
C ILE A 108 -11.51 5.32 -17.33
N ALA A 109 -10.47 4.58 -17.74
CA ALA A 109 -9.15 5.15 -18.03
C ALA A 109 -9.22 6.29 -19.06
N LYS A 110 -9.98 6.11 -20.15
CA LYS A 110 -10.21 7.18 -21.14
C LYS A 110 -10.87 8.42 -20.55
N ARG A 111 -11.83 8.26 -19.63
CA ARG A 111 -12.51 9.39 -18.97
C ARG A 111 -11.58 10.15 -18.03
N LEU A 112 -10.59 9.46 -17.48
CA LEU A 112 -9.55 10.02 -16.61
C LEU A 112 -8.30 10.46 -17.41
N GLU A 113 -8.37 10.46 -18.75
CA GLU A 113 -7.25 10.83 -19.63
C GLU A 113 -5.98 9.97 -19.42
N ILE A 114 -6.16 8.72 -18.97
CA ILE A 114 -5.08 7.76 -18.78
C ILE A 114 -4.74 7.08 -20.12
N GLU A 115 -3.45 7.11 -20.50
CA GLU A 115 -2.95 6.39 -21.68
C GLU A 115 -3.08 4.87 -21.51
N THR A 116 -3.64 4.22 -22.53
CA THR A 116 -3.89 2.76 -22.55
C THR A 116 -3.18 2.05 -23.70
N ASP A 117 -2.76 2.75 -24.75
CA ASP A 117 -2.19 2.11 -25.94
C ASP A 117 -0.81 1.51 -25.65
N GLY A 118 -0.66 0.21 -25.95
CA GLY A 118 0.55 -0.56 -25.65
C GLY A 118 0.87 -0.71 -24.15
N VAL A 119 -0.02 -0.30 -23.25
CA VAL A 119 0.16 -0.39 -21.81
C VAL A 119 -0.38 -1.73 -21.30
N HIS A 120 0.32 -2.35 -20.35
CA HIS A 120 -0.14 -3.59 -19.74
C HIS A 120 -1.47 -3.36 -18.99
N PRO A 121 -2.48 -4.26 -19.09
CA PRO A 121 -3.79 -4.06 -18.46
C PRO A 121 -3.71 -3.72 -16.97
N ASP A 122 -2.92 -4.45 -16.20
CA ASP A 122 -2.79 -4.18 -14.76
C ASP A 122 -2.12 -2.83 -14.45
N VAL A 123 -1.32 -2.27 -15.37
CA VAL A 123 -0.78 -0.91 -15.21
C VAL A 123 -1.87 0.12 -15.45
N VAL A 124 -2.80 -0.14 -16.38
CA VAL A 124 -3.99 0.71 -16.56
C VAL A 124 -4.89 0.63 -15.32
N VAL A 125 -5.15 -0.57 -14.80
CA VAL A 125 -5.87 -0.78 -13.53
C VAL A 125 -5.20 0.01 -12.40
N ASN A 126 -3.87 -0.04 -12.29
CA ASN A 126 -3.14 0.71 -11.28
C ASN A 126 -3.35 2.22 -11.36
N LYS A 127 -3.24 2.79 -12.55
CA LYS A 127 -3.49 4.22 -12.75
C LYS A 127 -4.93 4.61 -12.45
N VAL A 128 -5.90 3.77 -12.83
CA VAL A 128 -7.30 4.02 -12.47
C VAL A 128 -7.51 3.94 -10.96
N PHE A 129 -6.82 3.02 -10.27
CA PHE A 129 -6.89 2.92 -8.82
C PHE A 129 -6.35 4.18 -8.14
N GLU A 130 -5.17 4.64 -8.55
CA GLU A 130 -4.55 5.88 -8.05
C GLU A 130 -5.54 7.07 -8.13
N GLU A 131 -6.19 7.24 -9.29
CA GLU A 131 -7.11 8.36 -9.53
C GLU A 131 -8.51 8.22 -8.90
N THR A 132 -8.94 7.01 -8.52
CA THR A 132 -10.33 6.78 -8.07
C THR A 132 -10.45 6.30 -6.63
N VAL A 133 -9.41 5.69 -6.09
CA VAL A 133 -9.45 5.02 -4.78
C VAL A 133 -8.65 5.78 -3.73
N GLU A 134 -7.41 6.18 -4.01
CA GLU A 134 -6.48 6.67 -2.98
C GLU A 134 -7.05 7.85 -2.17
N ASP A 135 -7.54 8.89 -2.85
CA ASP A 135 -8.16 10.07 -2.23
C ASP A 135 -9.46 9.77 -1.43
N ALA A 136 -10.07 8.60 -1.66
CA ALA A 136 -11.24 8.15 -0.93
C ALA A 136 -10.87 7.49 0.43
N LEU A 137 -9.60 7.10 0.62
CA LEU A 137 -9.12 6.37 1.80
C LEU A 137 -8.75 7.34 2.94
N ARG A 138 -9.75 7.72 3.75
CA ARG A 138 -9.58 8.75 4.80
C ARG A 138 -8.85 8.28 6.06
N GLY A 139 -9.19 7.10 6.57
CA GLY A 139 -8.58 6.55 7.79
C GLY A 139 -7.42 5.60 7.49
N PRO A 140 -6.75 5.08 8.53
CA PRO A 140 -5.79 3.99 8.37
C PRO A 140 -6.47 2.77 7.76
N ILE A 141 -6.00 2.33 6.61
CA ILE A 141 -6.53 1.15 5.91
C ILE A 141 -5.41 0.39 5.23
N PHE A 142 -5.40 -0.92 5.44
CA PHE A 142 -4.54 -1.81 4.67
C PHE A 142 -5.26 -2.21 3.38
N VAL A 143 -4.66 -1.85 2.26
CA VAL A 143 -5.04 -2.38 0.94
C VAL A 143 -4.20 -3.63 0.71
N THR A 144 -4.84 -4.76 0.40
CA THR A 144 -4.16 -6.06 0.26
C THR A 144 -4.41 -6.69 -1.11
N ASP A 145 -3.67 -7.75 -1.46
CA ASP A 145 -3.98 -8.62 -2.60
C ASP A 145 -3.90 -7.92 -3.98
N TYR A 146 -2.75 -7.32 -4.25
CA TYR A 146 -2.47 -6.61 -5.50
C TYR A 146 -2.31 -7.57 -6.68
N PRO A 147 -2.58 -7.12 -7.93
CA PRO A 147 -2.18 -7.84 -9.14
C PRO A 147 -0.70 -8.22 -9.10
N ALA A 148 -0.40 -9.50 -9.31
CA ALA A 148 0.96 -10.03 -9.18
C ALA A 148 1.94 -9.45 -10.20
N SER A 149 1.45 -9.02 -11.37
CA SER A 149 2.24 -8.35 -12.42
C SER A 149 2.85 -7.02 -11.95
N LEU A 150 2.19 -6.34 -11.00
CA LEU A 150 2.64 -5.08 -10.40
C LEU A 150 3.64 -5.30 -9.23
N CYS A 151 3.87 -6.57 -8.84
CA CYS A 151 4.54 -6.92 -7.60
C CYS A 151 5.78 -7.81 -7.86
N PRO A 152 6.87 -7.26 -8.42
CA PRO A 152 7.98 -8.06 -8.96
C PRO A 152 8.77 -8.87 -7.91
N LEU A 153 8.70 -8.47 -6.63
CA LEU A 153 9.46 -9.09 -5.55
C LEU A 153 8.60 -9.82 -4.52
N THR A 154 7.28 -9.85 -4.74
CA THR A 154 6.32 -10.35 -3.75
C THR A 154 5.93 -11.77 -4.06
N LYS A 155 5.76 -12.58 -3.01
CA LYS A 155 5.25 -13.94 -3.13
C LYS A 155 3.83 -13.90 -3.70
N ARG A 156 3.56 -14.75 -4.68
CA ARG A 156 2.21 -14.99 -5.19
C ARG A 156 1.42 -15.85 -4.22
N LYS A 157 0.11 -15.65 -4.13
CA LYS A 157 -0.76 -16.54 -3.38
C LYS A 157 -0.70 -17.96 -3.94
N SER A 158 -0.83 -18.95 -3.06
CA SER A 158 -0.76 -20.36 -3.45
C SER A 158 -1.99 -20.85 -4.20
N ASP A 159 -3.15 -20.29 -3.92
CA ASP A 159 -4.44 -20.65 -4.50
C ASP A 159 -4.81 -19.78 -5.73
N ASN A 160 -4.33 -18.54 -5.80
CA ASN A 160 -4.48 -17.67 -6.96
C ASN A 160 -3.17 -16.94 -7.33
N PRO A 161 -2.36 -17.49 -8.25
CA PRO A 161 -1.07 -16.91 -8.64
C PRO A 161 -1.14 -15.56 -9.37
N GLU A 162 -2.32 -15.08 -9.76
CA GLU A 162 -2.52 -13.73 -10.31
C GLU A 162 -2.50 -12.65 -9.22
N ILE A 163 -2.53 -13.06 -7.95
CA ILE A 163 -2.52 -12.17 -6.78
C ILE A 163 -1.18 -12.30 -6.04
N ALA A 164 -0.60 -11.16 -5.66
CA ALA A 164 0.53 -11.09 -4.76
C ALA A 164 0.08 -10.89 -3.31
N GLU A 165 0.76 -11.58 -2.38
CA GLU A 165 0.67 -11.37 -0.92
C GLU A 165 1.34 -10.03 -0.52
N ARG A 166 0.83 -8.92 -1.06
CA ARG A 166 1.28 -7.54 -0.83
C ARG A 166 0.22 -6.80 -0.02
N PHE A 167 0.67 -5.86 0.80
CA PHE A 167 -0.19 -4.80 1.30
C PHE A 167 0.48 -3.44 1.17
N GLU A 168 -0.33 -2.40 1.20
CA GLU A 168 0.07 -1.01 1.48
C GLU A 168 -0.85 -0.47 2.57
N LEU A 169 -0.34 0.48 3.35
CA LEU A 169 -1.11 1.21 4.35
C LEU A 169 -1.33 2.62 3.82
N PHE A 170 -2.59 3.02 3.69
CA PHE A 170 -2.98 4.39 3.39
C PHE A 170 -3.51 5.05 4.66
N ILE A 171 -3.18 6.33 4.83
CA ILE A 171 -3.68 7.17 5.93
C ILE A 171 -3.94 8.55 5.35
N HIS A 172 -5.21 8.85 5.11
CA HIS A 172 -5.65 10.08 4.43
C HIS A 172 -5.01 10.22 3.03
N GLY A 173 -5.29 9.24 2.16
CA GLY A 173 -4.80 9.22 0.77
C GLY A 173 -3.31 9.46 0.68
#